data_AF-A0A6V8QRE2-F1
#
_entry.id   AF-A0A6V8QRE2-F1
#
_cell.length_a   1.000
_cell.length_b   1.000
_cell.length_c   1.000
_cell.angle_alpha   90.00
_cell.angle_beta   90.00
_cell.angle_gamma   90.00
#
_symmetry.space_group_name_H-M   'P 1'
#
loop_
_entity.id
_entity.type
_entity.pdbx_description
1 polymer ?
#
loop_
_entity_poly.entity_id
_entity_poly.type
_entity_poly.pdbx_seq_one_letter_code
_entity_poly.pdbx_strand_id
1 'polypeptide(L)'
;MAIYLANTVIRVNDKLESILTGFGVKVGRQNYTYHSAGQIYTGENVYGILQAPRGDATEAIVLVAAWKSIDEQLNRNGIALVLTLARYFKRWSLWSKDIILLLPPDSTTGTQAWVDAYHDAHDFKHIAPLPLKSGALQGAIAIDYPHEQRYHELHIIYDGTNGQLPNLDLINSIVNIAGGQMGIETTVQQMTGHTDSYQDRLQTMLRASFPTMWTP
;
A
#
# COMPACT_ATOMS: atom_id res chain seq x y z
N MET A 1 17.01 23.53 3.63
CA MET A 1 15.69 22.84 3.65
C MET A 1 15.80 21.39 3.15
N ALA A 2 16.40 21.12 1.98
CA ALA A 2 16.59 19.75 1.45
C ALA A 2 17.38 18.80 2.38
N ILE A 3 18.46 19.28 3.01
CA ILE A 3 19.27 18.48 3.95
C ILE A 3 18.47 18.03 5.19
N TYR A 4 17.57 18.89 5.69
CA TYR A 4 16.73 18.57 6.85
C TYR A 4 15.68 17.50 6.52
N LEU A 5 15.11 17.53 5.31
CA LEU A 5 14.18 16.52 4.83
C LEU A 5 14.89 15.18 4.63
N ALA A 6 16.07 15.16 4.00
CA ALA A 6 16.87 13.95 3.83
C ALA A 6 17.25 13.30 5.19
N ASN A 7 17.69 14.12 6.16
CA ASN A 7 18.00 13.63 7.51
C ASN A 7 16.77 13.10 8.25
N THR A 8 15.58 13.65 7.96
CA THR A 8 14.33 13.17 8.55
C THR A 8 13.95 11.81 7.96
N VAL A 9 14.09 11.63 6.65
CA VAL A 9 13.84 10.35 5.98
C VAL A 9 14.75 9.25 6.52
N ILE A 10 16.05 9.51 6.60
CA ILE A 10 17.01 8.52 7.13
C ILE A 10 16.60 8.09 8.55
N ARG A 11 16.33 9.05 9.45
CA ARG A 11 15.98 8.76 10.86
C ARG A 11 14.68 7.98 11.02
N VAL A 12 13.67 8.28 10.21
CA VAL A 12 12.39 7.55 10.27
C VAL A 12 12.58 6.15 9.68
N ASN A 13 13.29 6.00 8.56
CA ASN A 13 13.62 4.71 7.97
C ASN A 13 14.41 3.82 8.95
N ASP A 14 15.42 4.36 9.64
CA ASP A 14 16.20 3.64 10.66
C ASP A 14 15.29 3.14 11.79
N LYS A 15 14.31 3.95 12.19
CA LYS A 15 13.37 3.58 13.25
C LYS A 15 12.41 2.48 12.78
N LEU A 16 11.89 2.58 11.56
CA LEU A 16 11.01 1.57 10.96
C LEU A 16 11.74 0.23 10.79
N GLU A 17 12.97 0.26 10.29
CA GLU A 17 13.83 -0.92 10.16
C GLU A 17 14.07 -1.58 11.52
N SER A 18 14.39 -0.79 12.55
CA SER A 18 14.56 -1.29 13.93
C SER A 18 13.28 -1.96 14.46
N ILE A 19 12.10 -1.38 14.20
CA ILE A 19 10.81 -1.94 14.64
C ILE A 19 10.51 -3.26 13.91
N LEU A 20 10.60 -3.26 12.58
CA LEU A 20 10.33 -4.44 11.76
C LEU A 20 11.29 -5.60 12.06
N THR A 21 12.59 -5.29 12.21
CA THR A 21 13.60 -6.27 12.62
C THR A 21 13.31 -6.79 14.03
N GLY A 22 12.85 -5.92 14.95
CA GLY A 22 12.39 -6.32 16.29
C GLY A 22 11.18 -7.26 16.26
N PHE A 23 10.37 -7.25 15.20
CA PHE A 23 9.32 -8.23 14.95
C PHE A 23 9.83 -9.50 14.24
N GLY A 24 11.12 -9.60 13.92
CA GLY A 24 11.69 -10.73 13.19
C GLY A 24 11.27 -10.78 11.71
N VAL A 25 11.04 -9.61 11.11
CA VAL A 25 10.81 -9.42 9.68
C VAL A 25 12.14 -9.16 8.98
N LYS A 26 12.34 -9.73 7.78
CA LYS A 26 13.50 -9.41 6.94
C LYS A 26 13.27 -8.04 6.29
N VAL A 27 14.15 -7.08 6.53
CA VAL A 27 13.99 -5.69 6.06
C VAL A 27 14.95 -5.40 4.91
N GLY A 28 14.45 -4.72 3.89
CA GLY A 28 15.22 -4.18 2.78
C GLY A 28 15.05 -2.67 2.68
N ARG A 29 16.07 -2.00 2.14
CA ARG A 29 16.06 -0.58 1.81
C ARG A 29 16.37 -0.41 0.33
N GLN A 30 15.79 0.62 -0.27
CA GLN A 30 16.00 0.92 -1.67
C GLN A 30 16.07 2.43 -1.88
N ASN A 31 17.23 2.90 -2.33
CA ASN A 31 17.41 4.27 -2.78
C ASN A 31 16.88 4.43 -4.20
N TYR A 32 16.23 5.56 -4.48
CA TYR A 32 15.75 5.87 -5.82
C TYR A 32 15.87 7.36 -6.12
N THR A 33 16.04 7.65 -7.41
CA THR A 33 15.96 8.96 -8.02
C THR A 33 15.08 8.82 -9.25
N TYR A 34 13.90 9.42 -9.24
CA TYR A 34 12.94 9.35 -10.34
C TYR A 34 12.87 10.70 -11.06
N HIS A 35 12.93 10.64 -12.38
CA HIS A 35 12.80 11.83 -13.24
C HIS A 35 11.43 11.80 -13.90
N SER A 36 10.53 12.69 -13.48
CA SER A 36 9.18 12.78 -14.05
C SER A 36 8.81 14.23 -14.33
N ALA A 37 8.30 14.51 -15.53
CA ALA A 37 7.83 15.85 -15.95
C ALA A 37 8.83 17.00 -15.68
N GLY A 38 10.14 16.73 -15.80
CA GLY A 38 11.20 17.71 -15.54
C GLY A 38 11.51 17.94 -14.05
N GLN A 39 10.84 17.24 -13.13
CA GLN A 39 11.12 17.22 -11.71
C GLN A 39 11.96 16.00 -11.33
N ILE A 40 12.77 16.14 -10.27
CA ILE A 40 13.61 15.08 -9.71
C ILE A 40 13.06 14.73 -8.33
N TYR A 41 12.67 13.47 -8.16
CA TYR A 41 12.16 12.92 -6.91
C TYR A 41 13.18 11.94 -6.36
N THR A 42 13.80 12.26 -5.22
CA THR A 42 14.78 11.39 -4.57
C THR A 42 14.23 10.90 -3.24
N GLY A 43 14.43 9.62 -2.94
CA GLY A 43 14.01 9.05 -1.67
C GLY A 43 14.64 7.70 -1.39
N GLU A 44 14.22 7.13 -0.26
CA GLU A 44 14.60 5.80 0.15
C GLU A 44 13.37 5.07 0.70
N ASN A 45 13.03 3.95 0.07
CA ASN A 45 11.98 3.06 0.54
C ASN A 45 12.52 2.13 1.62
N VAL A 46 11.70 1.85 2.64
CA VAL A 46 11.90 0.73 3.56
C VAL A 46 10.78 -0.27 3.32
N TYR A 47 11.13 -1.56 3.29
CA TYR A 47 10.13 -2.61 3.19
C TYR A 47 10.53 -3.85 3.98
N GLY A 48 9.54 -4.64 4.39
CA GLY A 48 9.74 -5.89 5.13
C GLY A 48 9.05 -7.07 4.43
N ILE A 49 9.67 -8.25 4.47
CA ILE A 49 9.07 -9.49 3.95
C ILE A 49 8.74 -10.43 5.10
N LEU A 50 7.45 -10.73 5.26
CA LEU A 50 6.91 -11.78 6.10
C LEU A 50 6.70 -13.03 5.26
N GLN A 51 7.58 -14.01 5.43
CA GLN A 51 7.47 -15.28 4.71
C GLN A 51 6.27 -16.08 5.20
N ALA A 52 5.58 -16.73 4.26
CA ALA A 52 4.50 -17.64 4.57
C ALA A 52 5.00 -18.86 5.35
N PRO A 53 4.36 -19.19 6.49
CA PRO A 53 4.70 -20.39 7.26
C PRO A 53 4.37 -21.70 6.53
N ARG A 54 3.40 -21.66 5.60
CA ARG A 54 2.90 -22.83 4.85
C ARG A 54 2.95 -22.62 3.34
N GLY A 55 3.75 -21.66 2.88
CA GLY A 55 3.95 -21.36 1.47
C GLY A 55 5.35 -21.76 1.00
N ASP A 56 5.49 -21.92 -0.30
CA ASP A 56 6.76 -22.13 -1.00
C ASP A 56 7.43 -20.80 -1.42
N ALA A 57 6.92 -19.67 -0.92
CA ALA A 57 7.35 -18.30 -1.26
C ALA A 57 7.23 -17.95 -2.76
N THR A 58 6.33 -18.62 -3.49
CA THR A 58 6.09 -18.35 -4.93
C THR A 58 5.13 -17.22 -5.20
N GLU A 59 4.33 -16.82 -4.22
CA GLU A 59 3.32 -15.76 -4.33
C GLU A 59 3.44 -14.79 -3.16
N ALA A 60 3.20 -13.51 -3.42
CA ALA A 60 3.23 -12.46 -2.42
C ALA A 60 2.07 -11.46 -2.58
N ILE A 61 1.63 -10.90 -1.46
CA ILE A 61 0.75 -9.71 -1.43
C ILE A 61 1.51 -8.54 -0.82
N VAL A 62 1.19 -7.32 -1.26
CA VAL A 62 1.85 -6.10 -0.77
C VAL A 62 0.87 -5.29 0.09
N LEU A 63 1.30 -4.90 1.29
CA LEU A 63 0.65 -3.88 2.10
C LEU A 63 1.50 -2.62 2.03
N VAL A 64 0.94 -1.55 1.47
CA VAL A 64 1.64 -0.28 1.30
C VAL A 64 1.11 0.72 2.32
N ALA A 65 1.99 1.40 3.05
CA ALA A 65 1.64 2.57 3.83
C ALA A 65 2.72 3.64 3.65
N ALA A 66 2.45 4.57 2.74
CA ALA A 66 3.31 5.72 2.52
C ALA A 66 3.28 6.66 3.73
N TRP A 67 4.38 7.36 4.00
CA TRP A 67 4.42 8.33 5.10
C TRP A 67 3.60 9.56 4.83
N LYS A 68 3.63 10.00 3.57
CA LYS A 68 2.74 11.01 3.05
C LYS A 68 1.60 10.32 2.31
N SER A 69 0.40 10.65 2.73
CA SER A 69 -0.85 10.36 2.04
C SER A 69 -0.84 10.95 0.62
N ILE A 70 -1.79 10.51 -0.21
CA ILE A 70 -2.07 11.11 -1.51
C ILE A 70 -2.30 12.63 -1.38
N ASP A 71 -2.93 13.08 -0.29
CA ASP A 71 -3.19 14.50 -0.02
C ASP A 71 -2.00 15.21 0.68
N GLU A 72 -0.79 14.66 0.62
CA GLU A 72 0.43 15.18 1.26
C GLU A 72 0.35 15.29 2.80
N GLN A 73 -0.66 14.67 3.41
CA GLN A 73 -0.83 14.60 4.86
C GLN A 73 0.01 13.48 5.47
N LEU A 74 0.40 13.62 6.75
CA LEU A 74 1.20 12.62 7.42
C LEU A 74 0.34 11.40 7.83
N ASN A 75 0.59 10.25 7.21
CA ASN A 75 -0.15 9.01 7.39
C ASN A 75 0.34 8.20 8.61
N ARG A 76 0.32 8.82 9.80
CA ARG A 76 0.79 8.17 11.05
C ARG A 76 0.00 6.91 11.37
N ASN A 77 -1.33 6.96 11.21
CA ASN A 77 -2.19 5.85 11.60
C ASN A 77 -2.10 4.69 10.60
N GLY A 78 -1.93 4.97 9.30
CA GLY A 78 -1.65 3.93 8.31
C GLY A 78 -0.36 3.17 8.59
N ILE A 79 0.75 3.89 8.88
CA ILE A 79 2.00 3.25 9.29
C ILE A 79 1.81 2.43 10.57
N ALA A 80 1.16 3.00 11.60
CA ALA A 80 0.94 2.31 12.86
C ALA A 80 0.10 1.03 12.69
N LEU A 81 -0.90 1.06 11.81
CA LEU A 81 -1.73 -0.09 11.47
C LEU A 81 -0.90 -1.18 10.79
N VAL A 82 -0.12 -0.85 9.76
CA VAL A 82 0.75 -1.81 9.05
C VAL A 82 1.77 -2.43 10.01
N LEU A 83 2.41 -1.64 10.87
CA LEU A 83 3.35 -2.15 11.87
C LEU A 83 2.66 -3.08 12.89
N THR A 84 1.44 -2.76 13.30
CA THR A 84 0.66 -3.59 14.23
C THR A 84 0.25 -4.91 13.58
N LEU A 85 -0.20 -4.88 12.33
CA LEU A 85 -0.49 -6.06 11.53
C LEU A 85 0.77 -6.91 11.34
N ALA A 86 1.92 -6.30 11.03
CA ALA A 86 3.19 -7.01 10.89
C ALA A 86 3.52 -7.85 12.13
N ARG A 87 3.41 -7.22 13.31
CA ARG A 87 3.63 -7.89 14.61
C ARG A 87 2.62 -9.01 14.85
N TYR A 88 1.35 -8.78 14.50
CA TYR A 88 0.28 -9.76 14.68
C TYR A 88 0.46 -10.97 13.76
N PHE A 89 0.67 -10.73 12.47
CA PHE A 89 0.92 -11.76 11.48
C PHE A 89 2.09 -12.64 11.90
N LYS A 90 3.23 -12.06 12.27
CA LYS A 90 4.37 -12.86 12.72
C LYS A 90 4.02 -13.90 13.80
N ARG A 91 3.06 -13.60 14.68
CA ARG A 91 2.59 -14.54 15.72
C ARG A 91 1.56 -15.55 15.21
N TRP A 92 0.66 -15.15 14.30
CA TRP A 92 -0.49 -15.94 13.86
C TRP A 92 -0.31 -16.44 12.43
N SER A 93 0.56 -17.42 12.27
CA SER A 93 1.04 -17.93 10.98
C SER A 93 0.09 -18.98 10.35
N LEU A 94 -1.02 -18.53 9.75
CA LEU A 94 -2.01 -19.41 9.08
C LEU A 94 -2.12 -19.23 7.56
N TRP A 95 -1.35 -18.33 6.94
CA TRP A 95 -1.47 -17.99 5.52
C TRP A 95 -0.48 -18.74 4.61
N SER A 96 -0.76 -18.73 3.30
CA SER A 96 0.04 -19.45 2.27
C SER A 96 0.85 -18.55 1.32
N LYS A 97 0.68 -17.23 1.36
CA LYS A 97 1.40 -16.25 0.52
C LYS A 97 2.31 -15.35 1.35
N ASP A 98 3.47 -14.99 0.83
CA ASP A 98 4.32 -14.01 1.51
C ASP A 98 3.60 -12.66 1.61
N ILE A 99 3.88 -11.90 2.67
CA ILE A 99 3.33 -10.56 2.86
C ILE A 99 4.50 -9.58 2.84
N ILE A 100 4.47 -8.65 1.88
CA ILE A 100 5.43 -7.58 1.75
C ILE A 100 4.83 -6.33 2.37
N LEU A 101 5.55 -5.69 3.29
CA LEU A 101 5.17 -4.45 3.95
C LEU A 101 6.01 -3.33 3.33
N LEU A 102 5.45 -2.51 2.45
CA LEU A 102 6.15 -1.42 1.77
C LEU A 102 5.82 -0.10 2.47
N LEU A 103 6.85 0.61 2.93
CA LEU A 103 6.75 1.88 3.67
C LEU A 103 7.54 2.98 2.93
N PRO A 104 7.02 3.49 1.80
CA PRO A 104 7.68 4.51 1.02
C PRO A 104 7.51 5.92 1.66
N PRO A 105 8.38 6.89 1.36
CA PRO A 105 8.23 8.24 1.90
C PRO A 105 7.03 8.98 1.28
N ASP A 106 6.63 8.63 0.06
CA ASP A 106 5.49 9.17 -0.66
C ASP A 106 4.68 8.05 -1.34
N SER A 107 3.41 8.32 -1.62
CA SER A 107 2.46 7.31 -2.14
C SER A 107 2.68 6.93 -3.59
N THR A 108 3.40 7.74 -4.38
CA THR A 108 3.48 7.61 -5.84
C THR A 108 4.87 7.17 -6.31
N THR A 109 5.86 8.05 -6.23
CA THR A 109 7.21 7.86 -6.78
C THR A 109 7.99 6.76 -6.05
N GLY A 110 7.93 6.73 -4.72
CA GLY A 110 8.56 5.67 -3.93
C GLY A 110 7.98 4.29 -4.25
N THR A 111 6.65 4.18 -4.32
CA THR A 111 5.96 2.95 -4.69
C THR A 111 6.33 2.50 -6.10
N GLN A 112 6.31 3.42 -7.08
CA GLN A 112 6.66 3.11 -8.47
C GLN A 112 8.10 2.59 -8.60
N ALA A 113 9.07 3.29 -7.99
CA ALA A 113 10.47 2.89 -8.04
C ALA A 113 10.71 1.51 -7.42
N TRP A 114 9.94 1.16 -6.39
CA TRP A 114 9.99 -0.17 -5.78
C TRP A 114 9.42 -1.25 -6.71
N VAL A 115 8.26 -0.99 -7.33
CA VAL A 115 7.62 -1.92 -8.28
C VAL A 115 8.50 -2.15 -9.50
N ASP A 116 9.08 -1.10 -10.09
CA ASP A 116 9.98 -1.21 -11.23
C ASP A 116 11.20 -2.07 -10.89
N ALA A 117 11.77 -1.90 -9.70
CA ALA A 117 12.89 -2.72 -9.24
C ALA A 117 12.48 -4.15 -8.88
N TYR A 118 11.26 -4.36 -8.41
CA TYR A 118 10.72 -5.69 -8.15
C TYR A 118 10.70 -6.53 -9.43
N HIS A 119 10.25 -5.94 -10.53
CA HIS A 119 10.15 -6.57 -11.85
C HIS A 119 11.42 -6.47 -12.70
N ASP A 120 12.55 -6.01 -12.13
CA ASP A 120 13.81 -5.80 -12.86
C ASP A 120 13.67 -4.88 -14.09
N ALA A 121 12.68 -3.99 -14.08
CA ALA A 121 12.34 -3.06 -15.16
C ALA A 121 12.85 -1.63 -14.89
N HIS A 122 13.92 -1.50 -14.11
CA HIS A 122 14.43 -0.22 -13.62
C HIS A 122 15.80 0.14 -14.23
N ASP A 123 16.09 1.44 -14.32
CA ASP A 123 17.45 1.90 -14.66
C ASP A 123 18.32 1.88 -13.40
N PHE A 124 19.25 0.92 -13.35
CA PHE A 124 20.22 0.73 -12.26
C PHE A 124 21.05 1.97 -11.92
N LYS A 125 21.12 2.97 -12.82
CA LYS A 125 21.81 4.24 -12.55
C LYS A 125 21.04 5.13 -11.58
N HIS A 126 19.72 5.04 -11.59
CA HIS A 126 18.83 5.98 -10.89
C HIS A 126 18.02 5.30 -9.79
N ILE A 127 17.70 4.01 -9.96
CA ILE A 127 16.92 3.22 -9.01
C ILE A 127 17.81 2.06 -8.55
N ALA A 128 17.94 1.86 -7.24
CA ALA A 128 18.70 0.74 -6.71
C ALA A 128 17.92 -0.58 -6.87
N PRO A 129 18.60 -1.71 -7.11
CA PRO A 129 17.97 -3.02 -7.08
C PRO A 129 17.49 -3.37 -5.66
N LEU A 130 16.51 -4.26 -5.58
CA LEU A 130 15.98 -4.71 -4.30
C LEU A 130 16.90 -5.78 -3.67
N PRO A 131 17.42 -5.57 -2.44
CA PRO A 131 18.27 -6.56 -1.77
C PRO A 131 17.50 -7.82 -1.37
N LEU A 132 16.18 -7.72 -1.23
CA LEU A 132 15.27 -8.80 -0.90
C LEU A 132 14.12 -8.83 -1.89
N LYS A 133 13.78 -10.00 -2.42
CA LYS A 133 12.58 -10.24 -3.22
C LYS A 133 11.79 -11.42 -2.66
N SER A 134 10.53 -11.52 -3.05
CA SER A 134 9.65 -12.65 -2.75
C SER A 134 9.03 -13.16 -4.07
N GLY A 135 7.96 -13.94 -3.98
CA GLY A 135 7.26 -14.52 -5.12
C GLY A 135 6.53 -13.51 -6.01
N ALA A 136 5.76 -14.03 -6.97
CA ALA A 136 4.95 -13.21 -7.86
C ALA A 136 3.93 -12.38 -7.07
N LEU A 137 3.85 -11.08 -7.36
CA LEU A 137 2.89 -10.18 -6.72
C LEU A 137 1.47 -10.52 -7.21
N GLN A 138 0.60 -10.88 -6.28
CA GLN A 138 -0.80 -11.24 -6.55
C GLN A 138 -1.76 -10.06 -6.35
N GLY A 139 -1.32 -9.03 -5.62
CA GLY A 139 -2.10 -7.85 -5.34
C GLY A 139 -1.40 -6.93 -4.35
N ALA A 140 -1.88 -5.70 -4.28
CA ALA A 140 -1.41 -4.69 -3.34
C ALA A 140 -2.61 -4.00 -2.66
N ILE A 141 -2.46 -3.68 -1.39
CA ILE A 141 -3.42 -2.92 -0.60
C ILE A 141 -2.68 -1.69 -0.06
N ALA A 142 -3.04 -0.51 -0.54
CA ALA A 142 -2.52 0.74 -0.03
C ALA A 142 -3.42 1.26 1.09
N ILE A 143 -2.82 1.50 2.26
CA ILE A 143 -3.49 2.01 3.46
C ILE A 143 -3.15 3.48 3.57
N ASP A 144 -4.12 4.33 3.22
CA ASP A 144 -4.04 5.77 3.41
C ASP A 144 -4.99 6.21 4.52
N TYR A 145 -4.44 6.41 5.72
CA TYR A 145 -5.20 6.78 6.92
C TYR A 145 -4.50 7.91 7.70
N PRO A 146 -4.52 9.15 7.18
CA PRO A 146 -3.86 10.30 7.83
C PRO A 146 -4.69 10.93 8.96
N HIS A 147 -5.99 10.63 9.04
CA HIS A 147 -6.90 11.29 9.98
C HIS A 147 -6.88 10.65 11.38
N GLU A 148 -6.87 11.49 12.42
CA GLU A 148 -6.90 11.05 13.83
C GLU A 148 -8.32 10.89 14.39
N GLN A 149 -9.34 11.31 13.63
CA GLN A 149 -10.74 11.20 14.04
C GLN A 149 -11.29 9.79 13.80
N ARG A 150 -12.35 9.45 14.54
CA ARG A 150 -13.08 8.19 14.38
C ARG A 150 -13.70 8.15 12.99
N TYR A 151 -13.22 7.25 12.14
CA TYR A 151 -13.80 7.05 10.82
C TYR A 151 -15.11 6.28 10.97
N HIS A 152 -16.12 6.68 10.20
CA HIS A 152 -17.42 5.99 10.11
C HIS A 152 -17.53 5.18 8.81
N GLU A 153 -16.59 5.38 7.89
CA GLU A 153 -16.65 4.87 6.53
C GLU A 153 -15.28 4.35 6.08
N LEU A 154 -15.24 3.18 5.44
CA LEU A 154 -14.07 2.63 4.77
C LEU A 154 -14.22 2.81 3.26
N HIS A 155 -13.36 3.64 2.70
CA HIS A 155 -13.34 3.92 1.27
C HIS A 155 -12.37 2.98 0.55
N ILE A 156 -12.89 2.17 -0.38
CA ILE A 156 -12.11 1.21 -1.15
C ILE A 156 -12.01 1.71 -2.59
N ILE A 157 -10.79 2.08 -2.98
CA ILE A 157 -10.43 2.32 -4.38
C ILE A 157 -9.72 1.06 -4.86
N TYR A 158 -10.17 0.55 -6.01
CA TYR A 158 -9.47 -0.52 -6.69
C TYR A 158 -9.03 -0.05 -8.06
N ASP A 159 -7.87 -0.53 -8.46
CA ASP A 159 -7.36 -0.44 -9.83
C ASP A 159 -6.88 -1.83 -10.23
N GLY A 160 -7.08 -2.18 -11.49
CA GLY A 160 -6.73 -3.50 -12.01
C GLY A 160 -6.13 -3.39 -13.40
N THR A 161 -5.14 -4.24 -13.67
CA THR A 161 -4.37 -4.19 -14.91
C THR A 161 -5.29 -4.34 -16.12
N ASN A 162 -5.20 -3.41 -17.07
CA ASN A 162 -5.98 -3.41 -18.32
C ASN A 162 -7.51 -3.42 -18.13
N GLY A 163 -8.03 -2.81 -17.06
CA GLY A 163 -9.47 -2.77 -16.79
C GLY A 163 -10.06 -4.10 -16.30
N GLN A 164 -9.21 -5.05 -15.89
CA GLN A 164 -9.66 -6.22 -15.16
C GLN A 164 -10.08 -5.80 -13.75
N LEU A 165 -11.17 -6.37 -13.24
CA LEU A 165 -11.54 -6.19 -11.85
C LEU A 165 -10.46 -6.84 -10.96
N PRO A 166 -10.09 -6.23 -9.82
CA PRO A 166 -9.26 -6.90 -8.82
C PRO A 166 -9.90 -8.22 -8.42
N ASN A 167 -9.15 -9.12 -7.77
CA ASN A 167 -9.73 -10.35 -7.26
C ASN A 167 -10.98 -10.04 -6.41
N LEU A 168 -12.16 -10.34 -6.97
CA LEU A 168 -13.45 -9.94 -6.43
C LEU A 168 -13.65 -10.50 -5.02
N ASP A 169 -13.04 -11.64 -4.72
CA ASP A 169 -13.08 -12.27 -3.40
C ASP A 169 -12.40 -11.41 -2.32
N LEU A 170 -11.34 -10.66 -2.67
CA LEU A 170 -10.67 -9.75 -1.74
C LEU A 170 -11.60 -8.57 -1.40
N ILE A 171 -12.18 -7.94 -2.43
CA ILE A 171 -13.10 -6.81 -2.26
C ILE A 171 -14.35 -7.26 -1.50
N ASN A 172 -14.95 -8.39 -1.90
CA ASN A 172 -16.10 -8.97 -1.23
C ASN A 172 -15.80 -9.33 0.21
N SER A 173 -14.61 -9.85 0.53
CA SER A 173 -14.23 -10.15 1.91
C SER A 173 -14.11 -8.87 2.75
N ILE A 174 -13.50 -7.81 2.23
CA ILE A 174 -13.40 -6.53 2.94
C ILE A 174 -14.80 -5.96 3.21
N VAL A 175 -15.65 -5.91 2.18
CA VAL A 175 -17.03 -5.41 2.28
C VAL A 175 -17.84 -6.24 3.28
N ASN A 176 -17.78 -7.57 3.20
CA ASN A 176 -18.52 -8.46 4.10
C ASN A 176 -18.04 -8.37 5.56
N ILE A 177 -16.73 -8.22 5.81
CA ILE A 177 -16.18 -8.12 7.17
C ILE A 177 -16.49 -6.75 7.76
N ALA A 178 -16.25 -5.67 7.02
CA ALA A 178 -16.46 -4.31 7.50
C ALA A 178 -17.95 -4.00 7.71
N GLY A 179 -18.80 -4.30 6.73
CA GLY A 179 -20.25 -4.09 6.82
C GLY A 179 -20.94 -5.10 7.73
N GLY A 180 -20.59 -6.39 7.63
CA GLY A 180 -21.29 -7.47 8.34
C GLY A 180 -20.87 -7.66 9.79
N GLN A 181 -19.57 -7.56 10.12
CA GLN A 181 -19.07 -7.88 11.46
C GLN A 181 -18.69 -6.65 12.29
N MET A 182 -18.34 -5.53 11.65
CA MET A 182 -17.87 -4.33 12.34
C MET A 182 -18.87 -3.17 12.32
N GLY A 183 -19.94 -3.25 11.52
CA GLY A 183 -20.94 -2.19 11.39
C GLY A 183 -20.37 -0.87 10.83
N ILE A 184 -19.27 -0.95 10.07
CA ILE A 184 -18.60 0.19 9.44
C ILE A 184 -19.17 0.31 8.02
N GLU A 185 -19.65 1.49 7.64
CA GLU A 185 -20.12 1.72 6.28
C GLU A 185 -18.93 1.59 5.31
N THR A 186 -19.08 0.83 4.23
CA THR A 186 -18.04 0.70 3.21
C THR A 186 -18.51 1.35 1.93
N THR A 187 -17.70 2.25 1.38
CA THR A 187 -17.98 2.87 0.09
C THR A 187 -16.90 2.50 -0.90
N VAL A 188 -17.35 2.10 -2.08
CA VAL A 188 -16.46 1.74 -3.18
C VAL A 188 -16.53 2.90 -4.17
N GLN A 189 -15.38 3.48 -4.55
CA GLN A 189 -15.28 4.54 -5.57
C GLN A 189 -16.04 5.86 -5.31
N GLN A 190 -15.93 6.38 -4.09
CA GLN A 190 -16.32 7.77 -3.71
C GLN A 190 -17.81 8.02 -3.85
N MET A 191 -18.60 6.98 -3.60
CA MET A 191 -20.03 7.11 -3.52
C MET A 191 -20.43 7.08 -2.05
N THR A 192 -20.79 8.24 -1.51
CA THR A 192 -21.27 8.37 -0.13
C THR A 192 -22.74 7.99 -0.05
N GLY A 193 -23.09 6.99 0.77
CA GLY A 193 -24.47 6.59 1.04
C GLY A 193 -25.16 5.89 -0.14
N HIS A 194 -25.31 4.57 -0.07
CA HIS A 194 -26.00 3.79 -1.10
C HIS A 194 -27.20 3.05 -0.54
N THR A 195 -28.27 2.96 -1.32
CA THR A 195 -29.43 2.10 -1.02
C THR A 195 -29.36 0.75 -1.73
N ASP A 196 -28.19 0.42 -2.31
CA ASP A 196 -27.93 -0.77 -3.13
C ASP A 196 -28.90 -0.88 -4.34
N SER A 197 -29.34 0.26 -4.87
CA SER A 197 -30.25 0.32 -6.01
C SER A 197 -29.51 0.03 -7.32
N TYR A 198 -30.24 -0.43 -8.34
CA TYR A 198 -29.68 -0.70 -9.66
C TYR A 198 -29.02 0.54 -10.31
N GLN A 199 -29.54 1.73 -10.00
CA GLN A 199 -28.99 3.00 -10.48
C GLN A 199 -27.65 3.31 -9.81
N ASP A 200 -27.54 3.05 -8.51
CA ASP A 200 -26.29 3.23 -7.77
C ASP A 200 -25.19 2.30 -8.31
N ARG A 201 -25.52 1.03 -8.55
CA ARG A 201 -24.57 0.04 -9.12
C ARG A 201 -24.07 0.47 -10.51
N LEU A 202 -24.95 1.02 -11.34
CA LEU A 202 -24.58 1.58 -12.66
C LEU A 202 -23.67 2.80 -12.52
N GLN A 203 -23.91 3.68 -11.55
CA GLN A 203 -23.04 4.82 -11.29
C GLN A 203 -21.66 4.39 -10.78
N THR A 204 -21.58 3.35 -9.92
CA THR A 204 -20.31 2.75 -9.51
C THR A 204 -19.56 2.24 -10.74
N MET A 205 -20.20 1.43 -11.58
CA MET A 205 -19.55 0.90 -12.79
C MET A 205 -19.10 2.00 -13.77
N LEU A 206 -19.89 3.07 -13.93
CA LEU A 206 -19.53 4.20 -14.80
C LEU A 206 -18.36 5.01 -14.25
N ARG A 207 -18.28 5.23 -12.92
CA ARG A 207 -17.14 5.91 -12.29
C ARG A 207 -15.88 5.06 -12.29
N ALA A 208 -15.98 3.75 -12.08
CA ALA A 208 -14.90 2.80 -12.27
C ALA A 208 -14.26 2.93 -13.66
N SER A 209 -15.10 3.14 -14.67
CA SER A 209 -14.70 3.20 -16.07
C SER A 209 -14.11 4.56 -16.46
N PHE A 210 -14.38 5.64 -15.71
CA PHE A 210 -13.97 7.01 -16.04
C PHE A 210 -13.53 7.81 -14.78
N PRO A 211 -12.38 7.46 -14.16
CA PRO A 211 -11.94 8.08 -12.91
C PRO A 211 -11.63 9.58 -13.04
N THR A 212 -11.27 10.09 -14.23
CA THR A 212 -10.87 11.49 -14.45
C THR A 212 -12.01 12.47 -14.68
N MET A 213 -13.26 11.99 -14.76
CA MET A 213 -14.43 12.84 -15.07
C MET A 213 -15.12 13.40 -13.81
N TRP A 214 -14.73 12.92 -12.62
CA TRP A 214 -15.46 13.15 -11.37
C TRP A 214 -14.60 13.69 -10.23
N THR A 215 -13.40 14.18 -10.52
CA THR A 215 -12.64 15.05 -9.61
C THR A 215 -13.14 16.49 -9.78
N PRO A 216 -13.43 17.24 -8.69
CA PRO A 216 -13.78 18.66 -8.78
C PRO A 216 -12.65 19.52 -9.36
#